data_AF-A0A225VBF9-F1
#
_entry.id   AF-A0A225VBF9-F1
#
_cell.length_a   1.000
_cell.length_b   1.000
_cell.length_c   1.000
_cell.angle_alpha   90.00
_cell.angle_beta   90.00
_cell.angle_gamma   90.00
#
_symmetry.space_group_name_H-M   'P 1'
#
loop_
_entity.id
_entity.type
_entity.pdbx_description
1 polymer ?
#
loop_
_entity_poly.entity_id
_entity_poly.type
_entity_poly.pdbx_seq_one_letter_code
_entity_poly.pdbx_strand_id
1 'polypeptide(L)'
;MAGGAIAWAARRQTVTAMSTVEAEYVAASKATMEGRGVVNLLDEVLNVVKVETKLKIGVDNNAAIALAKAPAYSNRTRHIELRWHFVHEQIKQTLLEIYKVNGTDNPADM
;
A
#
# COMPACT_ATOMS: atom_id res chain seq x y z
N MET A 1 -24.19 -0.14 7.38
CA MET A 1 -23.31 -0.34 6.21
C MET A 1 -22.76 -1.75 6.32
N ALA A 2 -22.93 -2.58 5.29
CA ALA A 2 -22.36 -3.92 5.26
C ALA A 2 -20.82 -3.80 5.15
N GLY A 3 -20.14 -3.73 6.28
CA GLY A 3 -18.68 -3.56 6.39
C GLY A 3 -17.91 -4.85 6.15
N GLY A 4 -18.26 -5.59 5.09
CA GLY A 4 -17.56 -6.81 4.69
C GLY A 4 -16.34 -6.50 3.82
N ALA A 5 -15.31 -7.35 3.90
CA ALA A 5 -14.18 -7.29 2.99
C ALA A 5 -14.66 -7.49 1.54
N ILE A 6 -14.33 -6.55 0.65
CA ILE A 6 -14.64 -6.65 -0.78
C ILE A 6 -13.61 -7.58 -1.47
N ALA A 7 -12.37 -7.60 -0.97
CA ALA A 7 -11.32 -8.50 -1.40
C ALA A 7 -10.32 -8.73 -0.25
N TRP A 8 -9.73 -9.93 -0.20
CA TRP A 8 -8.67 -10.29 0.75
C TRP A 8 -7.64 -11.19 0.06
N ALA A 9 -6.37 -11.05 0.44
CA ALA A 9 -5.29 -11.90 -0.05
C ALA A 9 -4.22 -12.12 1.02
N ALA A 10 -3.95 -13.39 1.34
CA ALA A 10 -2.78 -13.80 2.13
C ALA A 10 -1.80 -14.53 1.20
N ARG A 11 -0.67 -13.89 0.89
CA ARG A 11 0.34 -14.46 -0.04
C ARG A 11 1.74 -14.22 0.49
N ARG A 12 2.59 -15.26 0.40
CA ARG A 12 4.01 -15.12 0.73
C ARG A 12 4.64 -14.05 -0.17
N GLN A 13 5.44 -13.17 0.42
CA GLN A 13 6.16 -12.16 -0.34
C GLN A 13 7.18 -12.87 -1.26
N THR A 14 7.26 -12.42 -2.51
CA THR A 14 8.19 -12.96 -3.51
C THR A 14 9.59 -12.36 -3.37
N VAL A 15 9.72 -11.30 -2.56
CA VAL A 15 10.96 -10.62 -2.24
C VAL A 15 11.32 -10.96 -0.80
N THR A 16 12.58 -11.30 -0.55
CA THR A 16 13.10 -11.46 0.81
C THR A 16 13.29 -10.09 1.44
N ALA A 17 12.50 -9.77 2.46
CA ALA A 17 12.68 -8.57 3.27
C ALA A 17 13.76 -8.82 4.33
N MET A 18 14.65 -7.84 4.56
CA MET A 18 15.70 -7.94 5.57
C MET A 18 15.26 -7.36 6.93
N SER A 19 14.08 -6.75 6.99
CA SER A 19 13.46 -6.25 8.21
C SER A 19 11.94 -6.32 8.15
N THR A 20 11.28 -6.29 9.31
CA THR A 20 9.82 -6.18 9.41
C THR A 20 9.30 -4.92 8.74
N VAL A 21 10.04 -3.81 8.84
CA VAL A 21 9.72 -2.54 8.17
C VAL A 21 9.67 -2.71 6.65
N GLU A 22 10.63 -3.44 6.08
CA GLU A 22 10.66 -3.73 4.64
C GLU A 22 9.55 -4.69 4.22
N ALA A 23 9.24 -5.69 5.05
CA ALA A 23 8.13 -6.60 4.80
C ALA A 23 6.80 -5.84 4.76
N GLU A 24 6.53 -5.01 5.76
CA GLU A 24 5.36 -4.13 5.82
C GLU A 24 5.27 -3.21 4.60
N TYR A 25 6.42 -2.65 4.20
CA TYR A 25 6.46 -1.81 3.02
C TYR A 25 6.11 -2.55 1.73
N VAL A 26 6.66 -3.76 1.55
CA VAL A 26 6.36 -4.60 0.39
C VAL A 26 4.88 -4.98 0.36
N ALA A 27 4.28 -5.24 1.52
CA ALA A 27 2.84 -5.48 1.65
C ALA A 27 2.02 -4.25 1.25
N ALA A 28 2.32 -3.08 1.83
CA ALA A 28 1.64 -1.82 1.52
C ALA A 28 1.77 -1.42 0.03
N SER A 29 2.93 -1.67 -0.59
CA SER A 29 3.17 -1.46 -2.01
C SER A 29 2.27 -2.35 -2.89
N LYS A 30 2.12 -3.62 -2.53
CA LYS A 30 1.19 -4.54 -3.22
C LYS A 30 -0.26 -4.08 -3.06
N ALA A 31 -0.67 -3.76 -1.84
CA ALA A 31 -2.02 -3.25 -1.56
C ALA A 31 -2.31 -1.97 -2.34
N THR A 32 -1.31 -1.09 -2.52
CA THR A 32 -1.43 0.11 -3.37
C THR A 32 -1.68 -0.27 -4.82
N MET A 33 -0.88 -1.17 -5.40
CA MET A 33 -1.06 -1.59 -6.80
C MET A 33 -2.44 -2.23 -7.03
N GLU A 34 -2.85 -3.13 -6.16
CA GLU A 34 -4.15 -3.82 -6.26
C GLU A 34 -5.31 -2.83 -6.06
N GLY A 35 -5.26 -1.98 -5.04
CA GLY A 35 -6.30 -0.99 -4.76
C GLY A 35 -6.43 0.06 -5.88
N ARG A 36 -5.32 0.55 -6.43
CA ARG A 36 -5.35 1.45 -7.60
C ARG A 36 -5.88 0.73 -8.85
N GLY A 37 -5.56 -0.55 -9.03
CA GLY A 37 -6.14 -1.38 -10.08
C GLY A 37 -7.66 -1.48 -9.98
N VAL A 38 -8.20 -1.69 -8.77
CA VAL A 38 -9.65 -1.69 -8.53
C VAL A 38 -10.26 -0.32 -8.82
N VAL A 39 -9.64 0.78 -8.40
CA VAL A 39 -10.13 2.14 -8.72
C VAL A 39 -10.20 2.36 -10.22
N ASN A 40 -9.15 1.99 -10.96
CA ASN A 40 -9.12 2.11 -12.42
C ASN A 40 -10.22 1.27 -13.08
N LEU A 41 -10.40 0.03 -12.64
CA LEU A 41 -11.44 -0.86 -13.16
C LEU A 41 -12.84 -0.31 -12.91
N LEU A 42 -13.10 0.26 -11.72
CA LEU A 42 -14.38 0.84 -11.37
C LEU A 42 -14.68 2.13 -12.17
N ASP A 43 -13.66 2.94 -12.47
CA ASP A 43 -13.81 4.11 -13.34
C ASP A 43 -14.10 3.70 -14.79
N GLU A 44 -13.34 2.76 -15.33
CA GLU A 44 -13.45 2.34 -16.73
C GLU A 44 -14.73 1.56 -17.03
N VAL A 45 -15.11 0.61 -16.16
CA VAL A 45 -16.23 -0.30 -16.43
C VAL A 45 -17.56 0.26 -15.95
N LEU A 46 -17.57 0.90 -14.78
CA LEU A 46 -18.79 1.32 -14.11
C LEU A 46 -18.94 2.85 -14.03
N ASN A 47 -17.85 3.61 -14.19
CA ASN A 47 -17.81 5.08 -14.07
C ASN A 47 -18.46 5.60 -12.76
N VAL A 48 -18.34 4.81 -11.69
CA VAL A 48 -18.90 5.10 -10.34
C VAL A 48 -17.89 5.76 -9.41
N VAL A 49 -16.60 5.68 -9.75
CA VAL A 49 -15.47 6.25 -9.02
C VAL A 49 -14.54 6.83 -10.06
N LYS A 50 -13.91 7.97 -9.78
CA LYS A 50 -12.92 8.58 -10.70
C LYS A 50 -11.53 8.04 -10.46
N VAL A 51 -10.69 7.95 -11.50
CA VAL A 51 -9.28 7.54 -11.35
C VAL A 51 -8.53 8.38 -10.33
N GLU A 52 -8.86 9.67 -10.17
CA GLU A 52 -8.26 10.57 -9.18
C GLU A 52 -8.70 10.28 -7.74
N THR A 53 -9.61 9.34 -7.54
CA THR A 53 -10.11 8.98 -6.21
C THR A 53 -8.97 8.49 -5.34
N LYS A 54 -8.83 9.14 -4.19
CA LYS A 54 -7.79 8.86 -3.22
C LYS A 54 -8.02 7.51 -2.54
N LEU A 55 -7.08 6.59 -2.72
CA LEU A 55 -7.04 5.31 -2.02
C LEU A 55 -6.52 5.54 -0.59
N LYS A 56 -7.12 4.91 0.41
CA LYS A 56 -6.64 4.95 1.80
C LYS A 56 -6.14 3.57 2.23
N ILE A 57 -4.91 3.48 2.70
CA ILE A 57 -4.28 2.24 3.17
C ILE A 57 -3.85 2.39 4.63
N GLY A 58 -4.27 1.45 5.45
CA GLY A 58 -3.82 1.30 6.83
C GLY A 58 -2.52 0.51 6.90
N VAL A 59 -1.56 0.99 7.68
CA VAL A 59 -0.29 0.30 7.96
C VAL A 59 -0.01 0.38 9.47
N ASP A 60 0.44 -0.70 10.06
CA ASP A 60 0.71 -0.77 11.50
C ASP A 60 2.15 -0.33 11.88
N ASN A 61 3.07 -0.28 10.91
CA ASN A 61 4.45 0.08 11.19
C ASN A 61 4.75 1.55 10.87
N ASN A 62 4.98 2.36 11.91
CA ASN A 62 5.33 3.78 11.75
C ASN A 62 6.59 4.02 10.92
N ALA A 63 7.58 3.12 10.99
CA ALA A 63 8.80 3.23 10.18
C ALA A 63 8.49 2.97 8.69
N ALA A 64 7.57 2.05 8.38
CA ALA A 64 7.14 1.81 7.00
C ALA A 64 6.38 3.04 6.44
N ILE A 65 5.52 3.66 7.26
CA ILE A 65 4.83 4.92 6.92
C ILE A 65 5.84 6.04 6.66
N ALA A 66 6.85 6.18 7.51
CA ALA A 66 7.89 7.19 7.35
C ALA A 66 8.66 6.98 6.04
N LEU A 67 9.03 5.73 5.71
CA LEU A 67 9.71 5.40 4.45
C LEU A 67 8.83 5.69 3.22
N ALA A 68 7.52 5.53 3.31
CA ALA A 68 6.61 5.88 2.21
C ALA A 68 6.59 7.38 1.93
N LYS A 69 6.60 8.19 2.99
CA LYS A 69 6.54 9.66 2.89
C LYS A 69 7.88 10.28 2.52
N ALA A 70 8.98 9.72 3.04
CA ALA A 70 10.33 10.18 2.80
C ALA A 70 11.24 8.97 2.55
N PRO A 71 11.51 8.60 1.28
CA PRO A 71 12.39 7.49 0.98
C PRO A 71 13.79 7.80 1.53
N ALA A 72 14.21 7.03 2.53
CA ALA A 72 15.57 7.10 3.06
C ALA A 72 16.51 6.34 2.11
N TYR A 73 17.59 7.00 1.70
CA TYR A 73 18.63 6.39 0.86
C TYR A 73 19.31 5.27 1.66
N SER A 74 19.22 4.05 1.16
CA SER A 74 19.83 2.86 1.74
C SER A 74 20.22 1.94 0.59
N ASN A 75 21.27 1.14 0.77
CA ASN A 75 21.86 0.25 -0.21
C ASN A 75 20.97 -0.97 -0.48
N ARG A 76 19.68 -0.74 -0.75
CA ARG A 76 18.66 -1.77 -0.88
C ARG A 76 18.63 -2.30 -2.31
N THR A 77 18.06 -3.49 -2.48
CA THR A 77 17.98 -4.09 -3.80
C THR A 77 17.03 -3.31 -4.71
N ARG A 78 17.37 -3.19 -6.00
CA ARG A 78 16.62 -2.43 -7.01
C ARG A 78 15.11 -2.69 -7.03
N HIS A 79 14.68 -3.92 -6.76
CA HIS A 79 13.26 -4.30 -6.74
C HIS A 79 12.49 -3.71 -5.54
N ILE A 80 13.16 -3.43 -4.43
CA ILE A 80 12.56 -2.72 -3.29
C ILE A 80 12.52 -1.21 -3.58
N GLU A 81 13.58 -0.66 -4.19
CA GLU A 81 13.64 0.75 -4.58
C GLU A 81 12.50 1.15 -5.51
N LEU A 82 12.23 0.33 -6.54
CA LEU A 82 11.13 0.57 -7.47
C LEU A 82 9.77 0.61 -6.77
N ARG A 83 9.56 -0.27 -5.78
CA ARG A 83 8.33 -0.27 -4.96
C ARG A 83 8.19 1.01 -4.16
N TRP A 84 9.29 1.55 -3.62
CA TRP A 84 9.22 2.84 -2.93
C TRP A 84 8.89 3.98 -3.85
N HIS A 85 9.58 4.07 -4.98
CA HIS A 85 9.34 5.13 -5.95
C HIS A 85 7.88 5.16 -6.37
N PHE A 86 7.30 3.99 -6.66
CA PHE A 86 5.88 3.88 -7.01
C PHE A 86 4.95 4.41 -5.92
N VAL A 87 5.04 3.91 -4.68
CA VAL A 87 4.15 4.33 -3.59
C VAL A 87 4.35 5.81 -3.25
N HIS A 88 5.59 6.27 -3.23
CA HIS A 88 5.91 7.67 -2.97
C HIS A 88 5.33 8.60 -4.05
N GLU A 89 5.36 8.18 -5.31
CA GLU A 89 4.72 8.90 -6.42
C GLU A 89 3.20 8.94 -6.26
N GLN A 90 2.55 7.84 -5.89
CA GLN A 90 1.10 7.83 -5.62
C GLN A 90 0.71 8.79 -4.48
N ILE A 91 1.54 8.90 -3.43
CA ILE A 91 1.33 9.87 -2.35
C ILE A 91 1.51 11.29 -2.86
N LYS A 92 2.57 11.56 -3.64
CA LYS A 92 2.85 12.88 -4.23
C LYS A 92 1.73 13.37 -5.15
N GLN A 93 1.14 12.45 -5.93
CA GLN A 93 -0.01 12.74 -6.80
C GLN A 93 -1.33 12.84 -6.03
N THR A 94 -1.32 12.72 -4.70
CA THR A 94 -2.50 12.72 -3.82
C THR A 94 -3.49 11.58 -4.08
N LEU A 95 -3.07 10.55 -4.81
CA LEU A 95 -3.86 9.36 -5.15
C LEU A 95 -3.85 8.31 -4.04
N LEU A 96 -2.91 8.43 -3.10
CA LEU A 96 -2.75 7.52 -1.96
C LEU A 96 -2.64 8.29 -0.63
N GLU A 97 -3.39 7.84 0.36
CA GLU A 97 -3.24 8.18 1.77
C GLU A 97 -2.79 6.94 2.55
N ILE A 98 -1.65 7.04 3.21
CA ILE A 98 -1.22 6.01 4.18
C ILE A 98 -1.44 6.56 5.59
N TYR A 99 -2.18 5.80 6.40
CA TYR A 99 -2.47 6.13 7.79
C TYR A 99 -2.10 4.98 8.73
N LYS A 100 -1.82 5.32 9.98
CA LYS A 100 -1.46 4.37 11.02
C LYS A 100 -2.70 3.64 11.53
N VAL A 101 -2.60 2.31 11.63
CA VAL A 101 -3.59 1.44 12.31
C VAL A 101 -2.89 0.76 13.49
N ASN A 102 -3.60 0.48 14.58
CA ASN A 102 -3.01 -0.33 15.66
C ASN A 102 -2.88 -1.78 15.19
N GLY A 103 -1.81 -2.48 15.55
CA GLY A 103 -1.65 -3.89 15.16
C GLY A 103 -2.78 -4.79 15.67
N THR A 104 -3.37 -4.46 16.84
CA THR A 104 -4.55 -5.15 17.37
C THR A 104 -5.83 -4.93 16.57
N ASP A 105 -5.88 -3.82 15.82
CA ASP A 105 -7.03 -3.38 15.03
C ASP A 105 -6.76 -3.54 13.52
N ASN A 106 -5.65 -4.19 13.14
CA ASN A 106 -5.27 -4.40 11.76
C ASN A 106 -5.84 -5.74 11.26
N PRO A 107 -6.94 -5.75 10.50
CA PRO A 107 -7.50 -7.00 9.97
C PRO A 107 -6.55 -7.71 9.01
N ALA A 108 -5.48 -7.05 8.55
CA ALA A 108 -4.49 -7.65 7.67
C ALA A 108 -3.53 -8.63 8.39
N ASP A 109 -3.44 -8.56 9.72
CA ASP A 109 -2.52 -9.39 10.52
C ASP A 109 -3.21 -10.57 11.22
N MET A 110 -4.49 -10.81 10.89
CA MET A 110 -5.29 -11.92 11.44
C MET A 110 -5.04 -13.25 10.73
#